data_AF-A0A4U8RX37-F1
#
_entry.id   AF-A0A4U8RX37-F1
#
_cell.length_a   1.000
_cell.length_b   1.000
_cell.length_c   1.000
_cell.angle_alpha   90.00
_cell.angle_beta   90.00
_cell.angle_gamma   90.00
#
_symmetry.space_group_name_H-M   'P 1'
#
loop_
_entity.id
_entity.type
_entity.pdbx_description
1 polymer ?
#
loop_
_entity_poly.entity_id
_entity_poly.type
_entity_poly.pdbx_seq_one_letter_code
_entity_poly.pdbx_strand_id
1 'polypeptide(L)'
;MTLLLLLAATACLYPSYRLIKLLNQKALYLTKKDIVFEKYIGKTIIAPLEVSYISTYSSMWGAIILGMSSVLTFNRIDSKNHKKISFILAFGSGNLEELYSYLLPKIETYLIGLQEKEYIECKISLNIDGKMDSRIDFDKIERLRKEKENGK
;
A
#
# COMPACT_ATOMS: atom_id res chain seq x y z
N MET A 1 -20.53 32.18 6.15
CA MET A 1 -19.69 32.31 7.36
C MET A 1 -19.50 30.97 8.09
N THR A 2 -20.57 30.22 8.37
CA THR A 2 -20.54 28.88 9.00
C THR A 2 -19.72 27.83 8.24
N LEU A 3 -19.86 27.74 6.90
CA LEU A 3 -19.06 26.80 6.08
C LEU A 3 -17.55 27.11 6.14
N LEU A 4 -17.20 28.39 6.18
CA LEU A 4 -15.80 28.85 6.18
C LEU A 4 -15.13 28.59 7.53
N LEU A 5 -15.88 28.76 8.63
CA LEU A 5 -15.46 28.34 9.97
C LEU A 5 -15.29 26.82 10.09
N LEU A 6 -16.18 26.04 9.46
CA LEU A 6 -16.06 24.57 9.44
C LEU A 6 -14.80 24.12 8.66
N LEU A 7 -14.52 24.75 7.51
CA LEU A 7 -13.31 24.50 6.74
C LEU A 7 -12.04 24.88 7.51
N ALA A 8 -12.05 26.01 8.21
CA ALA A 8 -10.93 26.40 9.07
C ALA A 8 -10.72 25.43 10.24
N ALA A 9 -11.80 24.99 10.90
CA ALA A 9 -11.72 24.02 12.00
C ALA A 9 -11.18 22.67 11.54
N THR A 10 -11.64 22.17 10.38
CA THR A 10 -11.13 20.91 9.80
C THR A 10 -9.66 21.03 9.38
N ALA A 11 -9.25 22.18 8.82
CA ALA A 11 -7.85 22.45 8.50
C ALA A 11 -6.94 22.46 9.74
N CYS A 12 -7.42 22.97 10.88
CA CYS A 12 -6.67 22.95 12.15
C CYS A 12 -6.62 21.57 12.82
N LEU A 13 -7.70 20.79 12.76
CA LEU A 13 -7.79 19.49 13.43
C LEU A 13 -7.08 18.36 12.67
N TYR A 14 -7.04 18.44 11.34
CA TYR A 14 -6.42 17.43 10.49
C TYR A 14 -4.92 17.17 10.80
N PRO A 15 -4.07 18.20 10.99
CA PRO A 15 -2.72 18.07 11.54
C PRO A 15 -2.62 17.19 12.78
N SER A 16 -3.38 17.53 13.82
CA SER A 16 -3.33 16.88 15.12
C SER A 16 -3.79 15.43 15.03
N TYR A 17 -4.84 15.18 14.25
CA TYR A 17 -5.30 13.82 13.96
C TYR A 17 -4.22 12.97 13.26
N ARG A 18 -3.50 13.56 12.30
CA ARG A 18 -2.38 12.88 11.63
C ARG A 18 -1.21 12.62 12.57
N LEU A 19 -0.86 13.58 13.43
CA LEU A 19 0.19 13.42 14.43
C LEU A 19 -0.14 12.31 15.42
N ILE A 20 -1.38 12.25 15.93
CA ILE A 20 -1.84 11.17 16.81
C ILE A 20 -1.69 9.81 16.10
N LYS A 21 -2.09 9.71 14.82
CA LYS A 21 -1.95 8.47 14.05
C LYS A 21 -0.49 8.03 13.89
N LEU A 22 0.41 8.98 13.68
CA LEU A 22 1.83 8.73 13.56
C LEU A 22 2.41 8.25 14.89
N LEU A 23 2.16 8.98 15.98
CA LEU A 23 2.67 8.65 17.31
C LEU A 23 2.11 7.33 17.86
N ASN A 24 0.91 6.93 17.40
CA ASN A 24 0.33 5.65 17.77
C ASN A 24 0.98 4.44 17.06
N GLN A 25 1.97 4.64 16.18
CA GLN A 25 2.68 3.53 15.53
C GLN A 25 3.82 3.05 16.42
N LYS A 26 3.77 1.78 16.80
CA LYS A 26 4.78 1.15 17.63
C LYS A 26 5.89 0.53 16.78
N ALA A 27 5.53 -0.28 15.78
CA ALA A 27 6.49 -0.95 14.92
C ALA A 27 5.87 -1.34 13.57
N LEU A 28 6.70 -1.36 12.55
CA LEU A 28 6.43 -1.97 11.24
C LEU A 28 7.57 -2.94 10.94
N TYR A 29 7.23 -4.21 10.76
CA TYR A 29 8.22 -5.24 10.42
C TYR A 29 7.61 -6.35 9.57
N LEU A 30 8.50 -7.13 8.94
CA LEU A 30 8.14 -8.29 8.15
C LEU A 30 8.36 -9.56 8.98
N THR A 31 7.46 -10.51 8.84
CA THR A 31 7.67 -11.91 9.23
C THR A 31 7.93 -12.74 7.98
N LYS A 32 8.02 -14.07 8.12
CA LYS A 32 8.13 -14.96 6.95
C LYS A 32 6.92 -14.87 6.01
N LYS A 33 5.74 -14.53 6.54
CA LYS A 33 4.46 -14.59 5.80
C LYS A 33 3.69 -13.28 5.79
N ASP A 34 3.96 -12.38 6.73
CA ASP A 34 3.11 -11.21 6.97
C ASP A 34 3.92 -9.92 7.11
N ILE A 35 3.25 -8.81 6.77
CA ILE A 35 3.61 -7.46 7.18
C ILE A 35 2.81 -7.15 8.44
N VAL A 36 3.50 -6.79 9.51
CA VAL A 36 2.90 -6.52 10.81
C VAL A 36 3.03 -5.04 11.16
N PHE A 37 1.91 -4.44 11.52
CA PHE A 37 1.83 -3.06 12.00
C PHE A 37 1.30 -3.03 13.42
N GLU A 38 2.20 -2.83 14.37
CA GLU A 38 1.86 -2.69 15.77
C GLU A 38 1.50 -1.25 16.10
N LYS A 39 0.51 -1.11 16.98
CA LYS A 39 0.08 0.18 17.52
C LYS A 39 0.22 0.19 19.03
N TYR A 40 0.46 1.36 19.61
CA TYR A 40 0.40 1.51 21.06
C TYR A 40 -1.03 1.34 21.58
N ILE A 41 -2.00 1.83 20.81
CA ILE A 41 -3.43 1.81 21.12
C ILE A 41 -4.22 1.21 19.95
N GLY A 42 -5.03 0.19 20.27
CA GLY A 42 -5.90 -0.52 19.32
C GLY A 42 -5.28 -1.81 18.77
N LYS A 43 -5.95 -2.40 17.77
CA LYS A 43 -5.55 -3.70 17.21
C LYS A 43 -4.35 -3.56 16.25
N THR A 44 -3.41 -4.49 16.38
CA THR A 44 -2.36 -4.77 15.40
C THR A 44 -3.00 -5.08 14.04
N ILE A 45 -2.43 -4.53 12.97
CA ILE A 45 -2.84 -4.83 11.61
C ILE A 45 -1.85 -5.85 11.05
N ILE A 46 -2.37 -6.92 10.46
CA ILE A 46 -1.58 -7.98 9.84
C ILE A 46 -2.03 -8.09 8.38
N ALA A 47 -1.09 -8.10 7.45
CA ALA A 47 -1.35 -8.23 6.03
C ALA A 47 -0.42 -9.30 5.42
N PRO A 48 -0.96 -10.30 4.68
CA PRO A 48 -0.15 -11.37 4.09
C PRO A 48 0.77 -10.83 2.98
N LEU A 49 2.06 -11.18 3.02
CA LEU A 49 3.09 -10.69 2.10
C LEU A 49 2.81 -11.03 0.63
N GLU A 50 2.29 -12.23 0.38
CA GLU A 50 2.16 -12.78 -0.99
C GLU A 50 1.18 -11.99 -1.86
N VAL A 51 0.20 -11.35 -1.23
CA VAL A 51 -0.88 -10.63 -1.91
C VAL A 51 -0.92 -9.16 -1.53
N SER A 52 0.08 -8.66 -0.80
CA SER A 52 0.14 -7.27 -0.37
C SER A 52 1.12 -6.47 -1.21
N TYR A 53 0.68 -5.30 -1.65
CA TYR A 53 1.55 -4.32 -2.31
C TYR A 53 1.40 -2.94 -1.65
N ILE A 54 2.38 -2.10 -1.91
CA ILE A 54 2.50 -0.79 -1.31
C ILE A 54 2.24 0.27 -2.37
N SER A 55 1.37 1.22 -2.08
CA SER A 55 1.29 2.47 -2.83
C SER A 55 1.54 3.66 -1.91
N THR A 56 2.41 4.56 -2.34
CA THR A 56 2.67 5.82 -1.66
C THR A 56 1.70 6.87 -2.19
N TYR A 57 0.90 7.45 -1.30
CA TYR A 57 0.15 8.66 -1.64
C TYR A 57 0.83 9.85 -0.96
N SER A 58 1.52 10.66 -1.75
CA SER A 58 1.98 11.97 -1.31
C SER A 58 0.78 12.92 -1.34
N SER A 59 0.18 13.21 -0.20
CA SER A 59 -0.79 14.30 -0.14
C SER A 59 -0.04 15.62 0.05
N MET A 60 -0.42 16.64 -0.70
CA MET A 60 0.10 18.02 -0.57
C MET A 60 0.03 18.51 0.90
N TRP A 61 -0.98 18.08 1.64
CA TRP A 61 -1.16 18.34 3.07
C TRP A 61 -0.09 17.71 3.98
N GLY A 62 0.50 16.58 3.59
CA GLY A 62 1.58 15.91 4.33
C GLY A 62 2.90 16.67 4.29
N ALA A 63 3.14 17.45 3.23
CA ALA A 63 4.30 18.33 3.09
C ALA A 63 4.18 19.59 3.96
N ILE A 64 2.99 20.20 3.99
CA ILE A 64 2.75 21.50 4.63
C ILE A 64 2.80 21.42 6.17
N ILE A 65 2.38 20.30 6.77
CA ILE A 65 2.18 20.24 8.23
C ILE A 65 3.36 19.60 8.98
N LEU A 66 4.04 18.61 8.38
CA LEU A 66 5.02 17.77 9.09
C LEU A 66 6.32 17.51 8.33
N GLY A 67 6.61 18.26 7.25
CA GLY A 67 7.84 18.05 6.47
C GLY A 67 7.90 16.63 5.87
N MET A 68 7.13 16.41 4.79
CA MET A 68 7.14 15.15 4.01
C MET A 68 6.58 13.93 4.76
N SER A 69 5.46 14.10 5.49
CA SER A 69 4.74 12.95 6.06
C SER A 69 3.92 12.21 4.98
N SER A 70 4.52 11.20 4.36
CA SER A 70 3.86 10.33 3.39
C SER A 70 2.78 9.43 4.04
N VAL A 71 1.75 9.05 3.31
CA VAL A 71 0.82 7.99 3.73
C VAL A 71 1.12 6.76 2.89
N LEU A 72 1.47 5.66 3.55
CA LEU A 72 1.59 4.35 2.90
C LEU A 72 0.21 3.73 2.90
N THR A 73 -0.20 3.27 1.73
CA THR A 73 -1.36 2.41 1.62
C THR A 73 -0.87 1.01 1.32
N PHE A 74 -1.15 0.09 2.23
CA PHE A 74 -0.99 -1.33 1.99
C PHE A 74 -2.29 -1.83 1.39
N ASN A 75 -2.22 -2.30 0.16
CA ASN A 75 -3.34 -2.83 -0.60
C ASN A 75 -3.19 -4.34 -0.70
N ARG A 76 -4.32 -5.04 -0.69
CA ARG A 76 -4.38 -6.46 -1.04
C ARG A 76 -4.78 -6.58 -2.52
N ILE A 77 -4.14 -7.48 -3.26
CA ILE A 77 -4.40 -7.66 -4.70
C ILE A 77 -5.77 -8.28 -4.95
N ASP A 78 -6.13 -9.25 -4.12
CA ASP A 78 -7.34 -10.07 -4.20
C ASP A 78 -8.54 -9.46 -3.47
N SER A 79 -8.42 -8.21 -3.01
CA SER A 79 -9.47 -7.57 -2.21
C SER A 79 -9.48 -6.06 -2.41
N LYS A 80 -10.69 -5.49 -2.44
CA LYS A 80 -10.88 -4.03 -2.33
C LYS A 80 -10.43 -3.47 -0.97
N ASN A 81 -10.15 -4.36 -0.01
CA ASN A 81 -9.65 -3.99 1.30
C ASN A 81 -8.23 -3.43 1.21
N HIS A 82 -8.08 -2.20 1.68
CA HIS A 82 -6.79 -1.53 1.83
C HIS A 82 -6.66 -0.99 3.26
N LYS A 83 -5.42 -0.92 3.75
CA LYS A 83 -5.09 -0.34 5.06
C LYS A 83 -4.14 0.83 4.84
N LYS A 84 -4.60 2.02 5.23
CA LYS A 84 -3.80 3.26 5.21
C LYS A 84 -3.04 3.42 6.51
N ILE A 85 -1.75 3.69 6.41
CA ILE A 85 -0.81 3.75 7.52
C ILE A 85 0.01 5.04 7.35
N SER A 86 -0.06 5.91 8.36
CA SER A 86 0.55 7.24 8.32
C SER A 86 1.93 7.21 8.91
N PHE A 87 2.98 7.32 8.11
CA PHE A 87 4.36 7.14 8.56
C PHE A 87 5.16 8.39 8.18
N ILE A 88 6.30 8.62 8.84
CA ILE A 88 7.27 9.60 8.35
C ILE A 88 8.22 8.84 7.42
N LEU A 89 8.28 9.25 6.16
CA LEU A 89 9.34 8.80 5.27
C LEU A 89 10.51 9.74 5.48
N ALA A 90 11.62 9.22 6.02
CA ALA A 90 12.85 10.00 6.02
C ALA A 90 13.25 10.29 4.57
N PHE A 91 13.53 11.56 4.26
CA PHE A 91 13.96 11.96 2.92
C PHE A 91 15.24 11.19 2.55
N GLY A 92 15.26 10.59 1.35
CA GLY A 92 16.39 9.78 0.89
C GLY A 92 16.48 8.35 1.47
N SER A 93 15.48 7.88 2.22
CA SER A 93 15.48 6.48 2.69
C SER A 93 15.12 5.49 1.57
N GLY A 94 16.01 4.52 1.31
CA GLY A 94 15.81 3.45 0.33
C GLY A 94 14.92 2.31 0.82
N ASN A 95 14.54 2.29 2.10
CA ASN A 95 13.84 1.19 2.76
C ASN A 95 12.52 0.80 2.08
N LEU A 96 11.80 1.75 1.47
CA LEU A 96 10.58 1.43 0.72
C LEU A 96 10.87 0.76 -0.62
N GLU A 97 11.96 1.13 -1.27
CA GLU A 97 12.37 0.51 -2.52
C GLU A 97 12.87 -0.92 -2.27
N GLU A 98 13.61 -1.12 -1.18
CA GLU A 98 14.02 -2.45 -0.70
C GLU A 98 12.79 -3.32 -0.37
N LEU A 99 11.84 -2.76 0.38
CA LEU A 99 10.60 -3.45 0.72
C LEU A 99 9.80 -3.80 -0.54
N TYR A 100 9.70 -2.89 -1.50
CA TYR A 100 9.02 -3.16 -2.76
C TYR A 100 9.71 -4.25 -3.57
N SER A 101 11.04 -4.17 -3.70
CA SER A 101 11.87 -5.18 -4.37
C SER A 101 11.71 -6.56 -3.74
N TYR A 102 11.49 -6.63 -2.43
CA TYR A 102 11.19 -7.87 -1.72
C TYR A 102 9.77 -8.40 -1.99
N LEU A 103 8.77 -7.52 -2.13
CA LEU A 103 7.38 -7.89 -2.37
C LEU A 103 7.08 -8.26 -3.82
N LEU A 104 7.71 -7.58 -4.78
CA LEU A 104 7.41 -7.70 -6.21
C LEU A 104 7.45 -9.16 -6.73
N PRO A 105 8.49 -9.97 -6.46
CA PRO A 105 8.51 -11.35 -6.94
C PRO A 105 7.38 -12.22 -6.37
N LYS A 106 6.93 -11.93 -5.15
CA LYS A 106 5.82 -12.66 -4.50
C LYS A 106 4.48 -12.33 -5.15
N ILE A 107 4.29 -11.05 -5.47
CA ILE A 107 3.13 -10.56 -6.21
C ILE A 107 3.08 -11.19 -7.61
N GLU A 108 4.20 -11.19 -8.33
CA GLU A 108 4.29 -11.83 -9.65
C GLU A 108 3.95 -13.32 -9.56
N THR A 109 4.54 -14.04 -8.60
CA THR A 109 4.28 -15.47 -8.36
C THR A 109 2.80 -15.73 -8.08
N TYR A 110 2.18 -14.89 -7.24
CA TYR A 110 0.75 -14.98 -6.94
C TYR A 110 -0.09 -14.84 -8.21
N LEU A 111 0.14 -13.78 -9.00
CA LEU A 111 -0.61 -13.50 -10.24
C LEU A 111 -0.44 -14.60 -11.31
N ILE A 112 0.76 -15.19 -11.42
CA ILE A 112 1.02 -16.35 -12.30
C ILE A 112 0.26 -17.60 -11.82
N GLY A 113 0.02 -17.71 -10.52
CA GLY A 113 -0.67 -18.84 -9.89
C GLY A 113 -2.19 -18.86 -10.07
N LEU A 114 -2.80 -17.71 -10.36
CA LEU A 114 -4.27 -17.55 -10.40
C LEU A 114 -4.94 -18.27 -11.57
N GLN A 115 -6.21 -18.62 -11.41
CA GLN A 115 -7.05 -19.03 -12.54
C GLN A 115 -7.31 -17.84 -13.47
N GLU A 116 -7.60 -18.11 -14.75
CA GLU A 116 -7.73 -17.04 -15.76
C GLU A 116 -8.77 -15.97 -15.40
N LYS A 117 -9.93 -16.40 -14.89
CA LYS A 117 -10.97 -15.48 -14.42
C LYS A 117 -10.48 -14.57 -13.29
N GLU A 118 -9.82 -15.15 -12.28
CA GLU A 118 -9.31 -14.42 -11.11
C GLU A 118 -8.18 -13.46 -11.50
N TYR A 119 -7.32 -13.87 -12.43
CA TYR A 119 -6.25 -13.04 -12.98
C TYR A 119 -6.80 -11.81 -13.69
N ILE A 120 -7.80 -11.99 -14.56
CA ILE A 120 -8.45 -10.89 -15.28
C ILE A 120 -9.11 -9.91 -14.29
N GLU A 121 -9.82 -10.41 -13.27
CA GLU A 121 -10.43 -9.58 -12.23
C GLU A 121 -9.37 -8.77 -11.46
N CYS A 122 -8.25 -9.39 -11.09
CA CYS A 122 -7.14 -8.70 -10.42
C CYS A 122 -6.48 -7.65 -11.32
N LYS A 123 -6.20 -7.98 -12.59
CA LYS A 123 -5.58 -7.08 -13.59
C LYS A 123 -6.45 -5.84 -13.81
N ILE A 124 -7.77 -6.02 -13.96
CA ILE A 124 -8.73 -4.93 -14.09
C ILE A 124 -8.73 -4.06 -12.82
N SER A 125 -8.82 -4.68 -11.63
CA SER A 125 -8.85 -3.92 -10.37
C SER A 125 -7.58 -3.09 -10.15
N LEU A 126 -6.41 -3.63 -10.51
CA LEU A 126 -5.13 -2.93 -10.38
C LEU A 126 -5.01 -1.78 -11.39
N ASN A 127 -5.54 -1.94 -12.61
CA ASN A 127 -5.55 -0.90 -13.63
C ASN A 127 -6.56 0.23 -13.35
N ILE A 128 -7.78 -0.09 -12.90
CA ILE A 128 -8.85 0.90 -12.67
C ILE A 128 -8.54 1.81 -11.48
N ASP A 129 -7.99 1.27 -10.40
CA ASP A 129 -7.78 2.03 -9.16
C ASP A 129 -6.72 3.15 -9.30
N GLY A 130 -6.01 3.24 -10.44
CA GLY A 130 -4.85 4.13 -10.61
C GLY A 130 -3.72 3.82 -9.62
N LYS A 131 -3.84 2.69 -8.91
CA LYS A 131 -2.86 2.10 -7.99
C LYS A 131 -1.94 1.12 -8.73
N MET A 132 -2.04 1.08 -10.06
CA MET A 132 -1.11 0.38 -10.92
C MET A 132 0.29 0.88 -10.57
N ASP A 133 0.99 0.09 -9.76
CA ASP A 133 2.39 0.32 -9.55
C ASP A 133 3.07 -0.01 -10.88
N SER A 134 3.67 0.99 -11.52
CA SER A 134 4.27 0.89 -12.85
C SER A 134 5.41 -0.13 -12.91
N ARG A 135 5.82 -0.66 -11.75
CA ARG A 135 6.85 -1.69 -11.63
C ARG A 135 6.31 -3.12 -11.78
N ILE A 136 5.00 -3.35 -11.80
CA ILE A 136 4.42 -4.68 -12.11
C ILE A 136 4.40 -4.89 -13.62
N ASP A 137 5.20 -5.83 -14.11
CA ASP A 137 5.27 -6.20 -15.54
C ASP A 137 4.21 -7.27 -15.88
N PHE A 138 3.03 -6.82 -16.30
CA PHE A 138 1.94 -7.71 -16.71
C PHE A 138 2.22 -8.48 -18.00
N ASP A 139 3.04 -7.95 -18.90
CA ASP A 139 3.37 -8.63 -20.16
C ASP A 139 4.25 -9.85 -19.87
N LYS A 140 5.23 -9.70 -18.97
CA LYS A 140 6.01 -10.81 -18.41
C LYS A 140 5.11 -11.83 -17.71
N ILE A 141 4.20 -11.39 -16.85
CA ILE A 141 3.29 -12.29 -16.13
C ILE A 141 2.43 -13.09 -17.12
N GLU A 142 1.87 -12.44 -18.13
CA GLU A 142 0.99 -13.07 -19.10
C GLU A 142 1.74 -14.07 -19.99
N ARG A 143 2.99 -13.77 -20.37
CA ARG A 143 3.87 -14.73 -21.05
C ARG A 143 4.11 -15.98 -20.18
N LEU A 144 4.49 -15.80 -18.92
CA LEU A 144 4.78 -16.90 -18.00
C LEU A 144 3.53 -17.77 -17.70
N ARG A 145 2.34 -17.16 -17.66
CA ARG A 145 1.07 -17.89 -17.54
C ARG A 145 0.82 -18.80 -18.74
N LYS A 146 0.99 -18.28 -19.96
CA LYS A 146 0.82 -19.06 -21.22
C LYS A 146 1.81 -20.21 -21.32
N GLU A 147 3.07 -19.99 -20.95
CA GLU A 147 4.09 -21.07 -20.90
C GLU A 147 3.70 -22.19 -19.94
N LYS A 148 3.16 -21.84 -18.76
CA LYS A 148 2.68 -22.82 -17.76
C LYS A 148 1.45 -23.60 -18.22
N GLU A 149 0.60 -23.00 -19.07
CA GLU A 149 -0.56 -23.67 -19.66
C GLU A 149 -0.17 -24.58 -20.82
N ASN A 150 0.79 -24.18 -21.65
CA ASN A 150 1.29 -24.96 -22.78
C ASN A 150 2.22 -26.11 -22.38
N GLY A 151 2.80 -26.05 -21.18
CA GLY A 151 3.63 -27.12 -20.60
C GLY A 151 2.84 -28.19 -19.83
N LYS A 152 1.51 -28.12 -19.82
CA LYS A 152 0.61 -29.17 -19.33
C LYS A 152 0.16 -30.06 -20.47
#